data_AF-A0A3E2CCX3-F1
#
_entry.id   AF-A0A3E2CCX3-F1
#
_cell.length_a   1.000
_cell.length_b   1.000
_cell.length_c   1.000
_cell.angle_alpha   90.00
_cell.angle_beta   90.00
_cell.angle_gamma   90.00
#
_symmetry.space_group_name_H-M   'P 1'
#
loop_
_entity.id
_entity.type
_entity.pdbx_description
1 polymer ?
#
loop_
_entity_poly.entity_id
_entity_poly.type
_entity_poly.pdbx_seq_one_letter_code
_entity_poly.pdbx_strand_id
1 'polypeptide(L)'
;TDTDPSDFQYKSAMGLDCPDDSHCNPRFAGFFKQVIGSARRYRYYLLHNDQYNYHPNTINTIQYSPNKSCGSSNVYIENKATALLYIYTPYQPNIESLKAGYGEGNSCSAYGNRNFSLIYSAWFGDPRK
;
A
#
# COMPACT_ATOMS: atom_id res chain seq x y z
N THR A 1 16.02 0.36 5.30
CA THR A 1 16.36 1.72 4.83
C THR A 1 17.78 1.67 4.35
N ASP A 2 18.04 2.24 3.17
CA ASP A 2 19.40 2.30 2.63
C ASP A 2 20.10 3.57 3.13
N THR A 3 21.36 3.46 3.50
CA THR A 3 22.18 4.60 3.93
C THR A 3 22.70 5.41 2.74
N ASP A 4 22.72 4.80 1.55
CA ASP A 4 23.13 5.43 0.30
C ASP A 4 22.09 5.15 -0.81
N PRO A 5 20.98 5.92 -0.83
CA PRO A 5 19.90 5.68 -1.78
C PRO A 5 20.36 5.95 -3.22
N SER A 6 20.14 4.96 -4.08
CA SER A 6 20.38 5.04 -5.51
C SER A 6 19.55 6.13 -6.21
N ASP A 7 20.03 6.57 -7.37
CA ASP A 7 19.30 7.51 -8.24
C ASP A 7 17.89 7.02 -8.59
N PHE A 8 17.71 5.71 -8.78
CA PHE A 8 16.39 5.12 -8.99
C PHE A 8 15.47 5.34 -7.78
N GLN A 9 15.92 5.01 -6.57
CA GLN A 9 15.13 5.22 -5.34
C GLN A 9 14.74 6.70 -5.14
N TYR A 10 15.61 7.62 -5.54
CA TYR A 10 15.30 9.05 -5.54
C TYR A 10 14.26 9.43 -6.59
N LYS A 11 14.34 8.86 -7.79
CA LYS A 11 13.42 9.14 -8.89
C LYS A 11 12.04 8.53 -8.70
N SER A 12 11.93 7.45 -7.94
CA SER A 12 10.70 6.73 -7.62
C SER A 12 10.35 6.76 -6.13
N ALA A 13 10.76 7.81 -5.41
CA ALA A 13 10.70 7.90 -3.95
C ALA A 13 9.34 7.57 -3.31
N MET A 14 8.23 7.77 -4.03
CA MET A 14 6.88 7.47 -3.55
C MET A 14 6.17 6.36 -4.35
N GLY A 15 6.82 5.79 -5.37
CA GLY A 15 6.23 4.82 -6.29
C GLY A 15 5.11 5.37 -7.17
N LEU A 16 4.97 6.69 -7.29
CA LEU A 16 3.91 7.29 -8.10
C LEU A 16 4.14 7.01 -9.58
N ASP A 17 3.15 6.37 -10.20
CA ASP A 17 3.16 6.02 -11.63
C ASP A 17 4.35 5.12 -12.00
N CYS A 18 4.68 4.23 -11.07
CA CYS A 18 5.71 3.20 -11.16
C CYS A 18 5.05 1.81 -11.05
N PRO A 19 4.55 1.24 -12.16
CA PRO A 19 4.04 -0.13 -12.16
C PRO A 19 5.14 -1.15 -11.87
N ASP A 20 4.81 -2.23 -11.16
CA ASP A 20 5.79 -3.25 -10.75
C ASP A 20 6.46 -3.96 -11.94
N ASP A 21 5.73 -4.18 -13.05
CA ASP A 21 6.20 -4.90 -14.24
C ASP A 21 6.64 -3.99 -15.40
N SER A 22 6.79 -2.68 -15.16
CA SER A 22 7.14 -1.72 -16.23
C SER A 22 7.92 -0.51 -15.70
N HIS A 23 8.38 0.34 -16.61
CA HIS A 23 9.13 1.54 -16.24
C HIS A 23 8.23 2.60 -15.61
N CYS A 24 8.74 3.26 -14.58
CA CYS A 24 8.14 4.47 -14.03
C CYS A 24 7.93 5.54 -15.10
N ASN A 25 6.82 6.25 -15.04
CA ASN A 25 6.56 7.36 -15.94
C ASN A 25 7.58 8.51 -15.71
N PRO A 26 8.39 8.86 -16.72
CA PRO A 26 9.44 9.88 -16.57
C PRO A 26 8.87 11.27 -16.25
N ARG A 27 7.60 11.53 -16.54
CA ARG A 27 6.91 12.78 -16.17
C ARG A 27 6.95 13.03 -14.66
N PHE A 28 6.88 11.97 -13.87
CA PHE A 28 6.84 12.02 -12.40
C PHE A 28 8.20 11.68 -11.75
N ALA A 29 9.26 11.49 -12.54
CA ALA A 29 10.58 11.17 -12.00
C ALA A 29 11.18 12.33 -11.18
N GLY A 30 11.77 11.98 -10.04
CA GLY A 30 12.48 12.88 -9.13
C GLY A 30 11.69 13.19 -7.86
N PHE A 31 12.40 13.35 -6.74
CA PHE A 31 11.83 13.46 -5.40
C PHE A 31 10.66 14.47 -5.30
N PHE A 32 10.87 15.70 -5.76
CA PHE A 32 9.82 16.73 -5.70
C PHE A 32 8.54 16.32 -6.43
N LYS A 33 8.67 15.76 -7.64
CA LYS A 33 7.52 15.34 -8.45
C LYS A 33 6.83 14.12 -7.86
N GLN A 34 7.58 13.19 -7.31
CA GLN A 34 7.07 12.03 -6.58
C GLN A 34 6.25 12.46 -5.36
N VAL A 35 6.78 13.36 -4.51
CA VAL A 35 6.11 13.83 -3.30
C VAL A 35 4.85 14.64 -3.64
N ILE A 36 4.97 15.68 -4.48
CA ILE A 36 3.83 16.55 -4.82
C ILE A 36 2.78 15.79 -5.65
N GLY A 37 3.21 14.93 -6.57
CA GLY A 37 2.30 14.11 -7.37
C GLY A 37 1.51 13.12 -6.52
N SER A 38 2.16 12.48 -5.55
CA SER A 38 1.50 11.56 -4.61
C SER A 38 0.51 12.29 -3.71
N ALA A 39 0.88 13.47 -3.21
CA ALA A 39 -0.02 14.31 -2.42
C ALA A 39 -1.24 14.76 -3.24
N ARG A 40 -1.07 15.08 -4.53
CA ARG A 40 -2.18 15.36 -5.45
C ARG A 40 -3.06 14.14 -5.67
N ARG A 41 -2.47 12.96 -5.85
CA ARG A 41 -3.23 11.71 -6.01
C ARG A 41 -4.01 11.35 -4.75
N TYR A 42 -3.42 11.56 -3.58
CA TYR A 42 -4.09 11.45 -2.29
C TYR A 42 -5.31 12.38 -2.19
N ARG A 43 -5.14 13.67 -2.54
CA ARG A 43 -6.25 14.64 -2.59
C ARG A 43 -7.34 14.22 -3.59
N TYR A 44 -6.96 13.70 -4.75
CA TYR A 44 -7.89 13.19 -5.75
C TYR A 44 -8.77 12.07 -5.17
N TYR A 45 -8.16 11.07 -4.52
CA TYR A 45 -8.90 9.97 -3.90
C TYR A 45 -9.87 10.44 -2.82
N LEU A 46 -9.48 11.42 -2.00
CA LEU A 46 -10.37 12.00 -0.99
C LEU A 46 -11.62 12.67 -1.60
N LEU A 47 -11.49 13.28 -2.78
CA LEU A 47 -12.58 13.96 -3.48
C LEU A 47 -13.47 13.00 -4.28
N HIS A 48 -12.96 11.82 -4.63
CA HIS A 48 -13.64 10.84 -5.48
C HIS A 48 -13.84 9.50 -4.76
N ASN A 49 -13.93 9.52 -3.42
CA ASN A 49 -14.00 8.31 -2.60
C ASN A 49 -15.12 7.36 -3.04
N ASP A 50 -16.26 7.91 -3.48
CA ASP A 50 -17.44 7.15 -3.91
C ASP A 50 -17.21 6.36 -5.21
N GLN A 51 -16.11 6.59 -5.93
CA GLN A 51 -15.74 5.87 -7.15
C GLN A 51 -14.87 4.62 -6.88
N TYR A 52 -14.50 4.36 -5.62
CA TYR A 52 -13.60 3.29 -5.23
C TYR A 52 -14.29 2.22 -4.38
N ASN A 53 -13.70 1.02 -4.35
CA ASN A 53 -14.32 -0.15 -3.71
C ASN A 53 -14.18 -0.19 -2.19
N TYR A 54 -13.31 0.65 -1.60
CA TYR A 54 -13.04 0.62 -0.17
C TYR A 54 -13.38 1.95 0.49
N HIS A 55 -14.15 1.88 1.56
CA HIS A 55 -14.63 3.06 2.27
C HIS A 55 -14.29 3.03 3.75
N PRO A 56 -14.03 4.19 4.37
CA PRO A 56 -13.83 4.30 5.81
C PRO A 56 -15.15 4.18 6.57
N ASN A 57 -15.06 3.91 7.88
CA ASN A 57 -16.16 3.74 8.82
C ASN A 57 -17.16 2.65 8.41
N THR A 58 -16.70 1.62 7.71
CA THR A 58 -17.53 0.50 7.31
C THR A 58 -16.72 -0.79 7.22
N ILE A 59 -17.44 -1.92 7.22
CA ILE A 59 -16.88 -3.24 6.96
C ILE A 59 -16.70 -3.39 5.44
N ASN A 60 -15.48 -3.74 5.03
CA ASN A 60 -15.11 -4.01 3.66
C ASN A 60 -14.65 -5.45 3.53
N THR A 61 -15.07 -6.16 2.48
CA THR A 61 -14.54 -7.49 2.17
C THR A 61 -13.28 -7.34 1.32
N ILE A 62 -12.12 -7.71 1.88
CA ILE A 62 -10.81 -7.51 1.26
C ILE A 62 -10.18 -8.87 0.96
N GLN A 63 -9.75 -9.06 -0.29
CA GLN A 63 -9.13 -10.31 -0.74
C GLN A 63 -7.71 -10.45 -0.18
N TYR A 64 -7.25 -11.69 -0.03
CA TYR A 64 -5.86 -11.97 0.35
C TYR A 64 -4.89 -11.89 -0.83
N SER A 65 -5.39 -12.08 -2.04
CA SER A 65 -4.59 -12.19 -3.28
C SER A 65 -5.47 -11.86 -4.49
N PRO A 66 -4.89 -11.43 -5.64
CA PRO A 66 -5.61 -11.35 -6.91
C PRO A 66 -6.27 -12.67 -7.31
N ASN A 67 -5.71 -13.80 -6.86
CA ASN A 67 -6.33 -15.10 -7.05
C ASN A 67 -7.54 -15.25 -6.12
N LYS A 68 -8.75 -15.22 -6.69
CA LYS A 68 -10.01 -15.34 -5.96
C LYS A 68 -10.14 -16.62 -5.13
N SER A 69 -9.45 -17.71 -5.50
CA SER A 69 -9.51 -18.96 -4.73
C SER A 69 -8.82 -18.86 -3.37
N CYS A 70 -7.97 -17.85 -3.17
CA CYS A 70 -7.34 -17.58 -1.88
C CYS A 70 -8.32 -17.04 -0.83
N GLY A 71 -9.50 -16.58 -1.25
CA GLY A 71 -10.53 -16.06 -0.36
C GLY A 71 -10.31 -14.60 0.08
N SER A 72 -11.06 -14.21 1.11
CA SER A 72 -11.11 -12.85 1.64
C SER A 72 -11.54 -12.88 3.10
N SER A 73 -11.46 -11.74 3.78
CA SER A 73 -12.14 -11.54 5.06
C SER A 73 -12.68 -10.12 5.19
N ASN A 74 -13.51 -9.92 6.20
CA ASN A 74 -14.12 -8.64 6.51
C ASN A 74 -13.18 -7.80 7.38
N VAL A 75 -12.86 -6.59 6.92
CA VAL A 75 -12.01 -5.62 7.60
C VAL A 75 -12.82 -4.35 7.85
N TYR A 76 -12.94 -3.95 9.11
CA TYR A 76 -13.47 -2.64 9.44
C TYR A 76 -12.38 -1.59 9.20
N ILE A 77 -12.60 -0.67 8.26
CA ILE A 77 -11.64 0.37 7.94
C ILE A 77 -12.02 1.62 8.73
N GLU A 78 -11.22 2.00 9.72
CA GLU A 78 -11.56 3.11 10.64
C GLU A 78 -11.46 4.50 10.01
N ASN A 79 -10.52 4.72 9.10
CA ASN A 79 -10.19 6.07 8.65
C ASN A 79 -9.84 6.12 7.16
N LYS A 80 -9.85 7.35 6.63
CA LYS A 80 -9.59 7.62 5.20
C LYS A 80 -8.19 7.17 4.79
N ALA A 81 -7.17 7.33 5.64
CA ALA A 81 -5.80 6.93 5.29
C ALA A 81 -5.70 5.41 5.05
N THR A 82 -6.32 4.60 5.91
CA THR A 82 -6.38 3.14 5.74
C THR A 82 -7.23 2.74 4.53
N ALA A 83 -8.35 3.43 4.25
CA ALA A 83 -9.12 3.19 3.03
C ALA A 83 -8.27 3.44 1.77
N LEU A 84 -7.53 4.55 1.73
CA LEU A 84 -6.63 4.88 0.62
C LEU A 84 -5.49 3.87 0.48
N LEU A 85 -4.96 3.35 1.59
CA LEU A 85 -3.97 2.28 1.56
C LEU A 85 -4.53 1.05 0.83
N TYR A 86 -5.75 0.61 1.15
CA TYR A 86 -6.39 -0.50 0.42
C TYR A 86 -6.76 -0.15 -1.02
N ILE A 87 -7.11 1.10 -1.33
CA ILE A 87 -7.34 1.51 -2.73
C ILE A 87 -6.06 1.38 -3.56
N TYR A 88 -4.91 1.70 -2.97
CA TYR A 88 -3.61 1.62 -3.64
C TYR A 88 -3.07 0.19 -3.72
N THR A 89 -3.19 -0.58 -2.64
CA THR A 89 -2.74 -1.97 -2.51
C THR A 89 -3.92 -2.85 -2.05
N PRO A 90 -4.76 -3.35 -2.98
CA PRO A 90 -6.10 -3.90 -2.70
C PRO A 90 -6.10 -5.33 -2.15
N TYR A 91 -5.13 -5.68 -1.32
CA TYR A 91 -5.04 -7.00 -0.68
C TYR A 91 -4.57 -6.89 0.76
N GLN A 92 -5.19 -7.67 1.64
CA GLN A 92 -4.76 -7.81 3.04
C GLN A 92 -3.85 -9.03 3.20
N PRO A 93 -2.93 -9.04 4.18
CA PRO A 93 -2.12 -10.23 4.43
C PRO A 93 -2.98 -11.38 4.94
N ASN A 94 -2.68 -12.59 4.46
CA ASN A 94 -3.20 -13.80 5.07
C ASN A 94 -2.35 -14.20 6.29
N ILE A 95 -2.78 -15.24 6.99
CA ILE A 95 -2.09 -15.72 8.20
C ILE A 95 -0.63 -16.14 7.94
N GLU A 96 -0.33 -16.73 6.79
CA GLU A 96 1.03 -17.16 6.45
C GLU A 96 1.94 -15.96 6.15
N SER A 97 1.45 -14.93 5.45
CA SER A 97 2.15 -13.66 5.24
C SER A 97 2.48 -12.95 6.56
N LEU A 98 1.55 -12.98 7.53
CA LEU A 98 1.74 -12.41 8.86
C LEU A 98 2.82 -13.18 9.67
N LYS A 99 2.78 -14.51 9.66
CA LYS A 99 3.79 -15.35 10.33
C LYS A 99 5.19 -15.16 9.76
N ALA A 100 5.30 -14.93 8.45
CA ALA A 100 6.59 -14.77 7.77
C ALA A 100 7.33 -13.47 8.15
N GLY A 101 6.63 -12.46 8.68
CA GLY A 101 7.23 -11.16 8.97
C GLY A 101 7.81 -10.51 7.70
N TYR A 102 9.13 -10.33 7.65
CA TYR A 102 9.85 -9.82 6.47
C TYR A 102 10.12 -10.90 5.41
N GLY A 103 9.85 -12.17 5.71
CA GLY A 103 10.03 -13.29 4.78
C GLY A 103 8.90 -13.46 3.77
N GLU A 104 8.98 -14.56 3.03
CA GLU A 104 8.00 -14.96 2.03
C GLU A 104 6.91 -15.86 2.66
N GLY A 105 5.66 -15.63 2.26
CA GLY A 105 4.53 -16.47 2.66
C GLY A 105 4.26 -17.57 1.64
N ASN A 106 3.00 -17.99 1.55
CA ASN A 106 2.53 -18.93 0.52
C ASN A 106 2.00 -18.22 -0.74
N SER A 107 1.51 -18.99 -1.71
CA SER A 107 0.94 -18.49 -2.98
C SER A 107 -0.27 -17.55 -2.85
N CYS A 108 -0.89 -17.47 -1.67
CA CYS A 108 -1.99 -16.57 -1.37
C CYS A 108 -1.57 -15.33 -0.57
N SER A 109 -0.27 -15.13 -0.37
CA SER A 109 0.27 -14.05 0.44
C SER A 109 0.42 -12.78 -0.37
N ALA A 110 -0.24 -11.70 0.08
CA ALA A 110 0.08 -10.35 -0.33
C ALA A 110 0.98 -9.65 0.70
N TYR A 111 1.86 -8.77 0.21
CA TYR A 111 2.94 -8.20 1.03
C TYR A 111 2.85 -6.69 1.21
N GLY A 112 2.17 -5.93 0.35
CA GLY A 112 2.16 -4.47 0.38
C GLY A 112 1.76 -3.88 1.74
N ASN A 113 0.53 -4.16 2.19
CA ASN A 113 0.02 -3.64 3.46
C ASN A 113 0.76 -4.21 4.69
N ARG A 114 1.23 -5.47 4.61
CA ARG A 114 2.08 -6.06 5.65
C ARG A 114 3.40 -5.31 5.77
N ASN A 115 4.11 -5.15 4.67
CA ASN A 115 5.41 -4.48 4.62
C ASN A 115 5.28 -3.04 5.10
N PHE A 116 4.21 -2.33 4.67
CA PHE A 116 3.90 -1.01 5.19
C PHE A 116 3.77 -1.02 6.73
N SER A 117 2.96 -1.91 7.29
CA SER A 117 2.75 -2.01 8.74
C SER A 117 4.05 -2.33 9.50
N LEU A 118 4.89 -3.23 8.97
CA LEU A 118 6.17 -3.59 9.57
C LEU A 118 7.14 -2.42 9.57
N ILE A 119 7.28 -1.73 8.43
CA ILE A 119 8.15 -0.56 8.29
C ILE A 119 7.67 0.58 9.20
N TYR A 120 6.37 0.88 9.18
CA TYR A 120 5.78 1.89 10.05
C TYR A 120 6.06 1.59 11.52
N SER A 121 5.82 0.33 11.94
CA SER A 121 6.03 -0.06 13.34
C SER A 121 7.51 0.00 13.75
N ALA A 122 8.42 -0.32 12.82
CA ALA A 122 9.86 -0.22 13.07
C ALA A 122 10.32 1.23 13.25
N TRP A 123 9.69 2.20 12.58
CA TRP A 123 10.06 3.61 12.66
C TRP A 123 9.36 4.35 13.80
N PHE A 124 8.09 4.04 14.04
CA PHE A 124 7.21 4.84 14.89
C PHE A 124 6.64 4.08 16.09
N GLY A 125 6.85 2.77 16.19
CA GLY A 125 6.26 1.93 17.24
C GLY A 125 4.82 1.48 16.94
N ASP A 126 4.12 0.98 17.96
CA ASP A 126 2.75 0.47 17.82
C ASP A 126 1.76 1.64 17.58
N PRO A 127 1.07 1.71 16.42
CA PRO A 127 0.15 2.79 16.11
C PRO A 127 -1.12 2.83 16.98
N ARG A 128 -1.32 1.85 17.87
CA ARG A 128 -2.49 1.75 18.76
C ARG A 128 -2.19 2.09 20.22
N LYS A 129 -0.96 2.50 20.53
CA LYS A 129 -0.54 2.88 21.88
C LYS A 129 -0.53 4.39 22.06
#